data_AF-A0A948TZ87-F1
#
_entry.id   AF-A0A948TZ87-F1
#
_cell.length_a   1.000
_cell.length_b   1.000
_cell.length_c   1.000
_cell.angle_alpha   90.00
_cell.angle_beta   90.00
_cell.angle_gamma   90.00
#
_symmetry.space_group_name_H-M   'P 1'
#
loop_
_entity.id
_entity.type
_entity.pdbx_description
1 polymer ?
#
loop_
_entity_poly.entity_id
_entity_poly.type
_entity_poly.pdbx_seq_one_letter_code
_entity_poly.pdbx_strand_id
1 'polypeptide(L)' 'MKSISTLLCVLLLALGTPAWADVSRDQAAAVAQQASGARVLSVEKAEMDGRAVWRVKVLSAQGEVRVILIDAASGRVL' A
#
# COMPACT_ATOMS: atom_id res chain seq x y z
N MET A 1 43.73 6.11 9.27
CA MET A 1 42.99 6.56 8.06
C MET A 1 41.83 5.63 7.65
N LYS A 2 41.78 4.35 8.04
CA LYS A 2 40.67 3.43 7.69
C LYS A 2 39.45 3.51 8.63
N SER A 3 39.65 3.85 9.91
CA SER A 3 38.58 3.85 10.92
C SER A 3 37.57 5.01 10.82
N ILE A 4 37.98 6.15 10.23
CA ILE A 4 37.09 7.31 10.06
C ILE A 4 36.06 7.04 8.95
N SER A 5 36.46 6.33 7.89
CA SER A 5 35.55 5.95 6.80
C SER A 5 34.48 4.95 7.26
N THR A 6 34.83 4.04 8.18
CA THR A 6 33.89 3.04 8.71
C THR A 6 32.84 3.68 9.62
N LEU A 7 33.23 4.67 10.42
CA LEU A 7 32.29 5.42 11.28
C LEU A 7 31.31 6.27 10.47
N LEU A 8 31.74 6.82 9.33
CA LEU A 8 30.88 7.63 8.47
C LEU A 8 29.77 6.80 7.78
N CYS A 9 30.07 5.57 7.37
CA CYS A 9 29.07 4.68 6.75
C CYS A 9 27.99 4.20 7.72
N VAL A 10 28.33 3.97 8.99
CA VAL A 10 27.36 3.54 10.01
C VAL A 10 26.41 4.68 10.39
N LEU A 11 26.89 5.92 10.41
CA LEU A 11 26.06 7.09 10.71
C LEU A 11 25.02 7.39 9.61
N LEU A 12 25.36 7.12 8.34
CA LEU A 12 24.46 7.33 7.20
C LEU A 12 23.30 6.32 7.14
N LEU A 13 23.49 5.10 7.65
CA LEU A 13 22.44 4.08 7.71
C LEU A 13 21.39 4.35 8.80
N ALA A 14 21.73 5.13 9.84
CA ALA A 14 20.81 5.44 10.95
C ALA A 14 19.77 6.52 10.60
N LEU A 15 19.89 7.22 9.47
CA LEU A 15 18.95 8.25 9.02
C LEU A 15 17.87 7.72 8.07
N GLY A 16 17.95 6.45 7.67
CA GLY A 16 16.94 5.76 6.89
C GLY A 16 15.72 5.42 7.75
N THR A 17 15.01 6.43 8.25
CA THR A 17 13.64 6.19 8.73
C THR A 17 12.87 5.59 7.56
N PRO A 18 12.28 4.39 7.67
CA PRO A 18 11.30 3.97 6.70
C PRO A 18 10.19 5.03 6.83
N ALA A 19 10.14 5.97 5.89
CA ALA A 19 8.95 6.75 5.71
C ALA A 19 7.87 5.68 5.49
N TRP A 20 6.99 5.49 6.48
CA TRP A 20 5.76 4.72 6.32
C TRP A 20 4.95 5.48 5.28
N ALA A 21 5.33 5.33 4.02
CA ALA A 21 4.60 5.82 2.90
C ALA A 21 3.25 5.13 2.95
N ASP A 22 2.19 5.90 2.75
CA ASP A 22 0.86 5.34 2.53
C ASP A 22 0.95 4.16 1.57
N VAL A 23 0.09 3.17 1.80
CA VAL A 23 -0.08 2.02 0.94
C VAL A 23 -0.21 2.50 -0.49
N SER A 24 0.66 1.98 -1.34
CA SER A 24 0.67 2.36 -2.74
C SER A 24 -0.55 1.78 -3.46
N ARG A 25 -0.86 2.33 -4.63
CA ARG A 25 -1.92 1.81 -5.51
C ARG A 25 -1.76 0.31 -5.79
N ASP A 26 -0.54 -0.13 -6.06
CA ASP A 26 -0.24 -1.53 -6.40
C ASP A 26 -0.32 -2.45 -5.17
N GLN A 27 0.09 -1.94 -4.00
CA GLN A 27 -0.10 -2.67 -2.74
C GLN A 27 -1.59 -2.83 -2.42
N ALA A 28 -2.41 -1.80 -2.61
CA ALA A 28 -3.85 -1.89 -2.46
C ALA A 28 -4.49 -2.89 -3.45
N ALA A 29 -4.01 -2.92 -4.71
CA ALA A 29 -4.43 -3.93 -5.68
C ALA A 29 -4.12 -5.35 -5.19
N ALA A 30 -2.91 -5.57 -4.69
CA ALA A 30 -2.46 -6.86 -4.19
C ALA A 30 -3.29 -7.31 -2.97
N VAL A 31 -3.54 -6.42 -2.01
CA VAL A 31 -4.39 -6.70 -0.84
C VAL A 31 -5.80 -7.08 -1.27
N ALA A 32 -6.41 -6.31 -2.20
CA ALA A 32 -7.75 -6.62 -2.70
C ALA A 32 -7.81 -7.98 -3.41
N GLN A 33 -6.79 -8.31 -4.21
CA GLN A 33 -6.69 -9.58 -4.90
C GLN A 33 -6.51 -10.75 -3.93
N GLN A 34 -5.67 -10.59 -2.90
CA GLN A 34 -5.46 -11.60 -1.85
C GLN A 34 -6.73 -11.82 -1.02
N ALA A 35 -7.47 -10.75 -0.70
CA ALA A 35 -8.67 -10.82 0.12
C ALA A 35 -9.86 -11.47 -0.61
N SER A 36 -9.96 -11.30 -1.93
CA SER A 36 -11.14 -11.72 -2.71
C SER A 36 -10.90 -12.87 -3.68
N GLY A 37 -9.66 -13.13 -4.08
CA GLY A 37 -9.33 -14.02 -5.20
C GLY A 37 -9.82 -13.51 -6.56
N ALA A 38 -10.36 -12.29 -6.62
CA ALA A 38 -10.96 -11.70 -7.80
C ALA A 38 -9.95 -10.89 -8.64
N ARG A 39 -10.28 -10.65 -9.91
CA ARG A 39 -9.42 -9.86 -10.81
C ARG A 39 -9.60 -8.37 -10.53
N VAL A 40 -8.52 -7.65 -10.26
CA VAL A 40 -8.57 -6.19 -10.14
C VAL A 40 -8.83 -5.53 -11.50
N LEU A 41 -9.81 -4.63 -11.54
CA LEU A 41 -10.18 -3.84 -12.72
C LEU A 41 -9.66 -2.41 -12.65
N SER A 42 -9.77 -1.78 -11.47
CA SER A 42 -9.31 -0.41 -11.24
C SER A 42 -8.96 -0.20 -9.78
N VAL A 43 -8.03 0.72 -9.53
CA VAL A 43 -7.67 1.20 -8.21
C VAL A 43 -7.65 2.73 -8.27
N GLU A 44 -8.50 3.35 -7.46
CA GLU A 44 -8.69 4.80 -7.38
C GLU A 44 -8.51 5.25 -5.93
N LYS A 45 -7.78 6.36 -5.70
CA LYS A 45 -7.72 7.00 -4.38
C LYS A 45 -9.00 7.81 -4.17
N ALA A 46 -9.57 7.73 -2.98
CA ALA A 46 -10.75 8.47 -2.56
C ALA A 46 -10.63 8.88 -1.10
N GLU A 47 -11.57 9.70 -0.65
CA GLU A 47 -11.76 10.07 0.74
C GLU A 47 -13.08 9.49 1.25
N MET A 48 -13.08 8.89 2.43
CA MET A 48 -14.28 8.40 3.13
C MET A 48 -14.16 8.74 4.60
N ASP A 49 -15.15 9.44 5.14
CA ASP A 49 -15.17 9.90 6.55
C ASP A 49 -13.90 10.66 6.99
N GLY A 50 -13.36 11.48 6.08
CA GLY A 50 -12.12 12.24 6.31
C GLY A 50 -10.84 11.41 6.31
N ARG A 51 -10.89 10.19 5.76
CA ARG A 51 -9.74 9.28 5.64
C ARG A 51 -9.48 8.96 4.19
N ALA A 52 -8.21 8.95 3.80
CA ALA A 52 -7.79 8.46 2.50
C ALA A 52 -7.99 6.94 2.40
N VAL A 53 -8.70 6.51 1.37
CA VAL A 53 -8.97 5.10 1.07
C VAL A 53 -8.68 4.80 -0.39
N TRP A 54 -8.34 3.54 -0.68
CA TRP A 54 -8.29 2.98 -2.02
C TRP A 54 -9.60 2.26 -2.31
N ARG A 55 -10.27 2.68 -3.38
CA ARG A 55 -11.43 1.95 -3.94
C ARG A 55 -10.93 1.03 -5.02
N VAL A 56 -10.89 -0.27 -4.71
CA VAL A 56 -10.46 -1.30 -5.64
C VAL A 56 -11.68 -1.97 -6.25
N LYS A 57 -11.91 -1.75 -7.54
CA LYS A 57 -12.94 -2.47 -8.30
C LYS A 57 -12.38 -3.83 -8.69
N VAL A 58 -13.09 -4.90 -8.34
CA VAL A 58 -12.72 -6.28 -8.65
C VAL A 58 -13.84 -6.99 -9.41
N LEU A 59 -13.48 -7.94 -10.27
CA LEU A 59 -14.37 -8.80 -11.03
C LEU A 59 -14.32 -10.22 -10.44
N SER A 60 -15.46 -10.70 -9.92
CA SER A 60 -15.59 -12.07 -9.43
C SER A 60 -15.58 -13.09 -10.58
N ALA A 61 -15.37 -14.36 -10.25
CA ALA A 61 -15.48 -15.46 -11.22
C ALA A 61 -16.88 -15.58 -11.84
N GLN A 62 -17.90 -15.07 -11.15
CA GLN A 62 -19.30 -15.04 -11.61
C GLN A 62 -19.60 -13.83 -12.52
N GLY A 63 -18.63 -12.94 -12.74
CA GLY A 63 -18.81 -11.75 -13.57
C GLY A 63 -19.36 -10.53 -12.82
N GLU A 64 -19.42 -10.56 -11.50
CA GLU A 64 -19.90 -9.44 -10.70
C GLU A 64 -18.77 -8.44 -10.42
N VAL A 65 -19.06 -7.15 -10.54
CA VAL A 65 -18.13 -6.08 -10.14
C VAL A 65 -18.42 -5.66 -8.71
N ARG A 66 -17.42 -5.75 -7.84
CA ARG A 66 -17.49 -5.33 -6.44
C ARG A 66 -16.42 -4.30 -6.14
N VAL A 67 -16.66 -3.46 -5.15
CA VAL A 67 -15.67 -2.48 -4.65
C VAL A 67 -15.17 -2.95 -3.30
N ILE A 68 -13.85 -3.05 -3.16
CA ILE A 68 -13.17 -3.32 -1.89
C ILE A 68 -12.52 -2.01 -1.46
N LEU A 69 -12.79 -1.59 -0.23
CA LEU A 69 -12.21 -0.39 0.37
C LEU A 69 -10.98 -0.80 1.17
N ILE A 70 -9.87 -0.11 0.95
CA ILE A 70 -8.63 -0.34 1.69
C ILE A 70 -8.18 0.99 2.26
N ASP A 71 -7.93 1.04 3.57
CA ASP A 71 -7.38 2.20 4.25
C ASP A 71 -5.99 2.53 3.67
N ALA A 72 -5.78 3.76 3.20
CA ALA A 72 -4.54 4.13 2.52
C ALA A 72 -3.34 4.21 3.47
N ALA A 73 -3.57 4.49 4.76
CA ALA A 73 -2.49 4.59 5.74
C ALA A 73 -2.01 3.21 6.23
N SER A 74 -2.93 2.26 6.39
CA SER A 74 -2.65 0.97 7.05
C SER A 74 -2.76 -0.24 6.13
N GLY A 75 -3.41 -0.13 4.96
CA GLY A 75 -3.63 -1.25 4.05
C GLY A 75 -4.71 -2.22 4.51
N ARG A 76 -5.46 -1.90 5.56
CA ARG A 76 -6.55 -2.76 6.04
C ARG A 76 -7.75 -2.66 5.12
N VAL A 77 -8.37 -3.79 4.83
CA VAL A 77 -9.68 -3.84 4.18
C VAL A 77 -10.73 -3.29 5.16
N LEU A 78 -11.59 -2.41 4.68
CA LEU A 78 -12.69 -1.78 5.42
C LEU A 78 -14.04 -2.42 5.08
#